data_AF-A5FDD9-F1
#
_entry.id   AF-A5FDD9-F1
#
_cell.length_a   1.000
_cell.length_b   1.000
_cell.length_c   1.000
_cell.angle_alpha   90.00
_cell.angle_beta   90.00
_cell.angle_gamma   90.00
#
_symmetry.space_group_name_H-M   'P 1'
#
loop_
_entity.id
_entity.type
_entity.pdbx_description
1 polymer ?
#
loop_
_entity_poly.entity_id
_entity_poly.type
_entity_poly.pdbx_seq_one_letter_code
_entity_poly.pdbx_strand_id
1 'polypeptide(L)'
;MNHEEIKRYFENNPPPKEVVWTPWAKINDTQVFLKSCYIGINNFNGPIERCPAWWHLRDFYLLIKRSTVQKAASSEPTVSLEETVSGIENSPAEEIQEQEEEASNL
;
A
#
# COMPACT_ATOMS: atom_id res chain seq x y z
N MET A 1 -15.00 2.21 5.69
CA MET A 1 -14.17 3.41 5.90
C MET A 1 -14.00 4.09 4.56
N ASN A 2 -14.38 5.36 4.44
CA ASN A 2 -14.41 6.10 3.18
C ASN A 2 -13.30 7.18 3.12
N HIS A 3 -12.87 7.59 1.92
CA HIS A 3 -11.83 8.62 1.74
C HIS A 3 -12.24 10.00 2.25
N GLU A 4 -13.52 10.35 2.16
CA GLU A 4 -14.06 11.60 2.71
C GLU A 4 -13.97 11.64 4.24
N GLU A 5 -14.20 10.51 4.91
CA GLU A 5 -14.07 10.41 6.37
C GLU A 5 -12.61 10.60 6.80
N ILE A 6 -11.67 10.00 6.06
CA ILE A 6 -10.22 10.17 6.29
C ILE A 6 -9.82 11.62 6.08
N LYS A 7 -10.32 12.26 5.02
CA LYS A 7 -10.06 13.67 4.73
C LYS A 7 -10.50 14.56 5.88
N ARG A 8 -11.75 14.41 6.32
CA ARG A 8 -12.29 15.17 7.46
C ARG A 8 -11.51 14.91 8.75
N TYR A 9 -11.00 13.70 8.97
CA TYR A 9 -10.15 13.41 10.12
C TYR A 9 -8.86 14.22 10.09
N PHE A 10 -8.14 14.24 8.96
CA PHE A 10 -6.89 14.98 8.83
C PHE A 10 -7.07 16.50 8.78
N GLU A 11 -8.22 17.00 8.34
CA GLU A 11 -8.56 18.43 8.45
C GLU A 11 -8.67 18.87 9.93
N ASN A 12 -9.24 18.02 10.79
CA ASN A 12 -9.37 18.32 12.23
C ASN A 12 -8.13 17.93 13.05
N ASN A 13 -7.37 16.93 12.58
CA ASN A 13 -6.18 16.40 13.24
C ASN A 13 -5.06 16.34 12.20
N PRO A 14 -4.43 17.48 11.89
CA PRO A 14 -3.40 17.53 10.87
C PRO A 14 -2.23 16.61 11.25
N PRO A 15 -1.77 15.73 10.34
CA PRO A 15 -0.64 14.86 10.62
C PRO A 15 0.66 15.68 10.76
N PRO A 16 1.69 15.14 11.44
CA PRO A 16 3.01 15.74 11.48
C PRO A 16 3.54 15.98 10.06
N LYS A 17 4.39 17.01 9.89
CA LYS A 17 4.97 17.33 8.57
C LYS A 17 5.76 16.17 8.00
N GLU A 18 6.59 15.55 8.84
CA GLU A 18 7.41 14.39 8.49
C GLU A 18 6.93 13.16 9.25
N VAL A 19 6.77 12.05 8.54
CA VAL A 19 6.32 10.77 9.11
C VAL A 19 7.19 9.65 8.56
N VAL A 20 7.79 8.88 9.46
CA VAL A 20 8.46 7.62 9.11
C VAL A 20 7.36 6.60 8.80
N TRP A 21 7.28 6.15 7.55
CA TRP A 21 6.27 5.18 7.12
C TRP A 21 6.75 3.75 7.37
N THR A 22 7.94 3.43 6.86
CA THR A 22 8.65 2.17 7.10
C THR A 22 10.10 2.48 7.50
N PRO A 23 10.88 1.51 7.98
CA PRO A 23 12.30 1.74 8.33
C PRO A 23 13.15 2.29 7.17
N TRP A 24 12.72 2.06 5.93
CA TRP A 24 13.40 2.50 4.71
C TRP A 24 12.68 3.61 3.94
N ALA A 25 11.49 4.03 4.36
CA ALA A 25 10.70 5.04 3.66
C ALA A 25 10.14 6.08 4.63
N LYS A 26 10.36 7.36 4.29
CA LYS A 26 9.82 8.50 5.03
C LYS A 26 9.01 9.41 4.11
N ILE A 27 7.92 9.93 4.63
CA ILE A 27 7.17 11.04 4.03
C ILE A 27 7.76 12.32 4.59
N ASN A 28 8.37 13.15 3.74
CA ASN A 28 8.94 14.44 4.14
C ASN A 28 7.90 15.57 4.22
N ASP A 29 6.80 15.43 3.48
CA ASP A 29 5.69 16.38 3.51
C ASP A 29 4.37 15.62 3.39
N THR A 30 3.70 15.48 4.52
CA THR A 30 2.41 14.77 4.60
C THR A 30 1.29 15.50 3.88
N GLN A 31 1.33 16.83 3.77
CA GLN A 31 0.30 17.59 3.06
C GLN A 31 0.40 17.35 1.55
N VAL A 32 1.61 17.33 1.01
CA VAL A 32 1.86 16.99 -0.41
C VAL A 32 1.44 15.55 -0.69
N PHE A 33 1.80 14.61 0.20
CA PHE A 33 1.39 13.21 0.08
C PHE A 33 -0.14 13.05 0.07
N LEU A 34 -0.84 13.66 1.03
CA LEU A 34 -2.30 13.60 1.12
C LEU A 34 -2.95 14.23 -0.11
N LYS A 35 -2.47 15.39 -0.56
CA LYS A 35 -2.95 16.04 -1.77
C LYS A 35 -2.80 15.14 -3.00
N SER A 36 -1.65 14.48 -3.15
CA SER A 36 -1.42 13.52 -4.23
C SER A 36 -2.41 12.36 -4.17
N CYS A 37 -2.70 11.82 -2.98
CA CYS A 37 -3.66 10.73 -2.82
C CYS A 37 -5.08 11.15 -3.23
N TYR A 38 -5.55 12.31 -2.76
CA TYR A 38 -6.89 12.80 -3.10
C TYR A 38 -7.04 13.12 -4.59
N ILE A 39 -6.00 13.70 -5.22
CA ILE A 39 -5.99 13.91 -6.67
C ILE A 39 -6.05 12.57 -7.41
N GLY A 40 -5.24 11.59 -6.98
CA GLY A 40 -5.23 10.26 -7.58
C GLY A 40 -6.58 9.55 -7.49
N ILE A 41 -7.23 9.62 -6.32
CA ILE A 41 -8.58 9.07 -6.11
C ILE A 41 -9.61 9.76 -7.01
N ASN A 42 -9.61 11.09 -7.05
CA ASN A 42 -10.61 11.86 -7.82
C ASN A 42 -10.50 11.66 -9.34
N ASN A 43 -9.30 11.36 -9.85
CA ASN A 43 -9.07 11.11 -11.28
C ASN A 43 -9.13 9.63 -11.65
N PHE A 44 -9.32 8.72 -10.68
CA PHE A 44 -9.34 7.30 -10.93
C PHE A 44 -10.71 6.85 -11.48
N ASN A 45 -10.71 6.33 -12.70
CA ASN A 45 -11.91 5.80 -13.35
C ASN A 45 -12.02 4.30 -13.07
N GLY A 46 -12.53 3.92 -11.89
CA GLY A 46 -12.73 2.53 -11.53
C GLY A 46 -13.25 2.33 -10.10
N PRO A 47 -13.47 1.06 -9.68
CA PRO A 47 -13.88 0.77 -8.31
C PRO A 47 -12.80 1.21 -7.32
N ILE A 48 -13.21 1.93 -6.27
CA ILE A 48 -12.31 2.55 -5.30
C ILE A 48 -11.40 1.52 -4.63
N GLU A 49 -11.86 0.28 -4.47
CA GLU A 49 -11.13 -0.84 -3.89
C GLU A 49 -9.88 -1.22 -4.68
N ARG A 50 -9.78 -0.84 -5.96
CA ARG A 50 -8.62 -1.08 -6.83
C ARG A 50 -7.76 0.17 -7.05
N CYS A 51 -8.12 1.30 -6.46
CA CYS A 51 -7.38 2.55 -6.63
C CYS A 51 -6.09 2.52 -5.76
N PRO A 52 -4.89 2.62 -6.34
CA PRO A 52 -3.65 2.60 -5.56
C PRO A 52 -3.55 3.79 -4.59
N ALA A 53 -4.05 4.96 -5.01
CA ALA A 53 -4.09 6.15 -4.17
C ALA A 53 -4.99 5.98 -2.94
N TRP A 54 -6.07 5.18 -3.06
CA TRP A 54 -6.92 4.82 -1.94
C TRP A 54 -6.19 3.91 -0.94
N TRP A 55 -5.46 2.89 -1.42
CA TRP A 55 -4.67 2.01 -0.56
C TRP A 55 -3.63 2.79 0.25
N HIS A 56 -2.85 3.64 -0.42
CA HIS A 56 -1.87 4.50 0.25
C HIS A 56 -2.50 5.43 1.29
N LEU A 57 -3.66 6.02 0.99
CA LEU A 57 -4.37 6.87 1.94
C LEU A 57 -4.85 6.08 3.17
N ARG A 58 -5.41 4.90 2.95
CA ARG A 58 -5.90 4.02 4.01
C ARG A 58 -4.76 3.56 4.93
N ASP A 59 -3.65 3.10 4.35
CA ASP A 59 -2.50 2.62 5.12
C ASP A 59 -1.88 3.73 5.95
N PHE A 60 -1.71 4.92 5.36
CA PHE A 60 -1.23 6.09 6.07
C PHE A 60 -2.15 6.47 7.23
N TYR A 61 -3.48 6.44 7.03
CA TYR A 61 -4.42 6.69 8.12
C TYR A 61 -4.27 5.69 9.28
N LEU A 62 -4.15 4.39 8.97
CA LEU A 62 -3.97 3.36 9.98
C LEU A 62 -2.67 3.54 10.75
N LEU A 63 -1.58 3.91 10.06
CA LEU A 63 -0.31 4.26 10.67
C LEU A 63 -0.49 5.40 11.67
N ILE A 64 -1.02 6.55 11.23
CA ILE A 64 -1.20 7.72 12.10
C ILE A 64 -2.10 7.39 13.29
N LYS A 65 -3.20 6.67 13.09
CA LYS A 65 -4.07 6.27 14.20
C LYS A 65 -3.33 5.43 15.23
N ARG A 66 -2.57 4.43 14.80
CA ARG A 66 -1.75 3.61 15.72
C ARG A 66 -0.73 4.48 16.47
N SER A 67 -0.06 5.40 15.77
CA SER A 67 0.90 6.33 16.38
C SER A 67 0.26 7.28 17.40
N THR A 68 -0.97 7.77 17.16
CA THR A 68 -1.67 8.63 18.12
C THR A 68 -2.05 7.90 19.40
N VAL A 69 -2.48 6.63 19.30
CA VAL A 69 -2.80 5.78 20.45
C VAL A 69 -1.53 5.48 21.25
N GLN A 70 -0.41 5.17 20.59
CA GLN A 70 0.87 4.91 21.24
C GLN A 70 1.46 6.17 21.90
N LYS A 71 1.34 7.34 21.27
CA LYS A 71 1.79 8.62 21.83
C LYS A 71 1.02 9.02 23.09
N ALA A 72 -0.24 8.62 23.22
CA ALA A 72 -1.03 8.83 24.42
C ALA A 72 -0.67 7.85 25.56
N ALA A 73 -0.01 6.74 25.25
CA ALA A 73 0.25 5.64 26.18
C ALA A 73 1.71 5.52 26.64
N SER A 74 2.70 6.07 25.93
CA SER A 74 4.11 5.91 26.33
C SER A 74 5.07 6.92 25.69
N SER A 75 5.90 7.54 26.52
CA SER A 75 7.16 8.15 26.13
C SER A 75 8.23 7.05 25.99
N GLU A 76 8.46 6.56 24.76
CA GLU A 76 9.71 5.97 24.19
C GLU A 76 9.41 4.97 23.05
N PRO A 77 10.28 4.82 22.02
CA PRO A 77 9.96 4.12 20.78
C PRO A 77 10.40 2.65 20.79
N THR A 78 9.48 1.70 20.59
CA THR A 78 9.86 0.29 20.39
C THR A 78 8.98 -0.41 19.34
N VAL A 79 9.58 -0.55 18.15
CA VAL A 79 9.57 -1.65 17.16
C VAL A 79 8.32 -2.54 17.05
N SER A 80 7.76 -2.64 15.83
CA SER A 80 6.90 -3.77 15.42
C SER A 80 7.34 -4.31 14.05
N LEU A 81 7.95 -5.50 14.08
CA LEU A 81 7.85 -6.53 13.04
C LEU A 81 6.61 -7.37 13.42
N GLU A 82 5.77 -7.92 12.54
CA GLU A 82 6.10 -8.74 11.38
C GLU A 82 4.84 -8.90 10.50
N GLU A 83 4.99 -8.68 9.19
CA GLU A 83 4.01 -9.02 8.17
C GLU A 83 4.52 -10.28 7.46
N THR A 84 3.78 -11.38 7.65
CA THR A 84 4.04 -12.67 7.01
C THR A 84 3.80 -12.56 5.51
N VAL A 85 4.89 -12.59 4.74
CA VAL A 85 4.87 -12.84 3.29
C VAL A 85 4.54 -14.32 3.06
N SER A 86 3.38 -14.58 2.46
CA SER A 86 3.13 -15.72 1.57
C SER A 86 2.57 -15.15 0.27
N GLY A 87 2.91 -15.59 -0.93
CA GLY A 87 3.93 -16.50 -1.43
C GLY A 87 4.07 -16.15 -2.92
N ILE A 88 5.30 -16.20 -3.40
CA ILE A 88 5.64 -16.17 -4.83
C ILE A 88 5.17 -17.50 -5.43
N GLU A 89 5.07 -17.54 -6.78
CA GLU A 89 4.98 -18.69 -7.69
C GLU A 89 3.64 -18.74 -8.43
N ASN A 90 3.53 -18.90 -9.74
CA ASN A 90 4.45 -18.82 -10.88
C ASN A 90 3.52 -18.78 -12.10
N SER A 91 3.83 -17.94 -13.07
CA SER A 91 3.28 -18.05 -14.43
C SER A 91 4.03 -19.17 -15.14
N PRO A 92 3.38 -20.10 -15.86
CA PRO A 92 4.04 -20.80 -16.95
C PRO A 92 3.45 -20.35 -18.28
N ALA A 93 4.39 -19.94 -19.14
CA ALA A 93 4.22 -19.72 -20.56
C ALA A 93 3.93 -21.03 -21.31
N GLU A 94 3.48 -20.84 -22.54
CA GLU A 94 3.15 -21.79 -23.60
C GLU A 94 4.07 -23.02 -23.68
N GLU A 95 3.44 -24.19 -23.82
CA GLU A 95 4.10 -25.43 -24.25
C GLU A 95 3.47 -25.87 -25.57
N ILE A 96 4.28 -25.81 -26.63
CA ILE A 96 3.98 -26.29 -27.98
C ILE A 96 4.16 -27.81 -27.97
N GLN A 97 3.12 -28.56 -28.35
CA GLN A 97 3.21 -30.00 -28.57
C GLN A 97 3.71 -30.29 -29.99
N GLU A 98 5.00 -30.61 -30.11
CA GLU A 98 5.56 -31.39 -31.22
C GLU A 98 5.54 -32.88 -30.82
N GLN A 99 4.91 -33.72 -31.63
CA GLN A 99 4.97 -35.18 -31.51
C GLN A 99 5.89 -35.73 -32.61
N GLU A 100 7.07 -36.22 -32.20
CA GLU A 100 7.80 -37.36 -32.80
C GLU A 100 6.84 -38.56 -32.92
N GLU A 101 6.93 -39.52 -33.84
CA GLU A 101 8.02 -40.39 -34.35
C GLU A 101 7.36 -41.14 -35.55
N GLU A 102 8.00 -41.76 -36.53
CA GLU A 102 8.94 -42.86 -36.41
C GLU A 102 9.50 -43.25 -37.80
N ALA A 103 10.74 -43.73 -37.74
CA ALA A 103 11.61 -44.40 -38.70
C ALA A 103 11.01 -45.06 -39.97
N SER A 104 11.77 -45.02 -41.08
CA SER A 104 12.75 -46.08 -41.36
C SER A 104 13.50 -45.82 -42.67
N ASN A 105 14.82 -45.68 -42.58
CA ASN A 105 15.75 -45.89 -43.68
C ASN A 105 15.99 -47.40 -43.80
N LEU A 106 15.48 -48.04 -44.85
CA LEU A 106 16.22 -48.97 -45.72
C LEU A 106 15.39 -49.34 -46.95
#